data_AF-A0A4V6I9D2-F1
#
_entry.id   AF-A0A4V6I9D2-F1
#
_cell.length_a   1.000
_cell.length_b   1.000
_cell.length_c   1.000
_cell.angle_alpha   90.00
_cell.angle_beta   90.00
_cell.angle_gamma   90.00
#
_symmetry.space_group_name_H-M   'P 1'
#
loop_
_entity.id
_entity.type
_entity.pdbx_description
1 polymer ?
#
loop_
_entity_poly.entity_id
_entity_poly.type
_entity_poly.pdbx_seq_one_letter_code
_entity_poly.pdbx_strand_id
1 'polypeptide(L)'
;MQFRTLIADRQDIDAVRHAAMQLAIRCGFSERASERLDDTVASAAACLLSRPGDRGELLIRPLREEVSGLAAPRIEVLALERYAPDEGAGLALLAPLAEAFTLHCTPGRGHIARMVVPPSERFSPVAADIAVGAICVPRAQEVTRCQPWHIEFMPPGGFNLTLLHGLGHGPDAHQLTTAAHRAAGACGAATPAIIAERVRSALGSNLHEDVALGVATLDTQGDHLCFAGGGGIRALIDTPDTERYVQPSASPNGVTGTEMQWPAGSLLVLYCGDLDEDARLPDRETLATLHPAIAAALLYRDFMAVDGEGTVVVCRHEAAARTVSSTTSAAQDVRLEEN
;
A
#
# COMPACT_ATOMS: atom_id res chain seq x y z
N MET A 1 -9.39 -0.61 -2.89
CA MET A 1 -10.04 0.67 -3.28
C MET A 1 -9.74 1.66 -2.19
N GLN A 2 -9.11 2.80 -2.49
CA GLN A 2 -8.73 3.76 -1.47
C GLN A 2 -9.63 4.99 -1.56
N PHE A 3 -10.03 5.53 -0.41
CA PHE A 3 -10.70 6.81 -0.30
C PHE A 3 -9.80 7.76 0.46
N ARG A 4 -9.73 9.00 0.00
CA ARG A 4 -9.03 10.10 0.67
C ARG A 4 -10.06 11.15 1.05
N THR A 5 -10.03 11.58 2.29
CA THR A 5 -10.83 12.70 2.79
C THR A 5 -9.89 13.73 3.38
N LEU A 6 -9.96 14.95 2.87
CA LEU A 6 -9.33 16.11 3.51
C LEU A 6 -10.14 16.45 4.76
N ILE A 7 -9.45 16.68 5.87
CA ILE A 7 -10.05 17.00 7.16
C ILE A 7 -9.66 18.44 7.49
N ALA A 8 -10.62 19.34 7.38
CA ALA A 8 -10.44 20.77 7.62
C ALA A 8 -11.47 21.34 8.59
N ASP A 9 -12.65 20.72 8.69
CA ASP A 9 -13.67 21.09 9.65
C ASP A 9 -14.50 19.87 10.11
N ARG A 10 -15.48 20.14 10.99
CA ARG A 10 -16.29 19.08 11.61
C ARG A 10 -17.21 18.35 10.62
N GLN A 11 -17.57 18.96 9.49
CA GLN A 11 -18.40 18.30 8.47
C GLN A 11 -17.63 17.19 7.77
N ASP A 12 -16.30 17.33 7.66
CA ASP A 12 -15.43 16.30 7.07
C ASP A 12 -15.39 15.02 7.93
N ILE A 13 -15.63 15.13 9.24
CA ILE A 13 -15.74 13.98 10.15
C ILE A 13 -16.94 13.11 9.73
N ASP A 14 -18.09 13.72 9.47
CA ASP A 14 -19.27 12.98 9.03
C ASP A 14 -19.06 12.37 7.63
N ALA A 15 -18.36 13.08 6.74
CA ALA A 15 -18.02 12.58 5.41
C ALA A 15 -17.12 11.32 5.47
N VAL A 16 -16.06 11.34 6.28
CA VAL A 16 -15.15 10.19 6.42
C VAL A 16 -15.83 9.01 7.11
N ARG A 17 -16.66 9.25 8.13
CA ARG A 17 -17.49 8.21 8.77
C ARG A 17 -18.40 7.53 7.76
N HIS A 18 -19.09 8.32 6.93
CA HIS A 18 -19.94 7.78 5.89
C HIS A 18 -19.16 6.90 4.89
N ALA A 19 -17.99 7.36 4.44
CA ALA A 19 -17.13 6.60 3.53
C ALA A 19 -16.63 5.28 4.18
N ALA A 20 -16.24 5.33 5.45
CA ALA A 20 -15.82 4.17 6.22
C ALA A 20 -16.94 3.14 6.37
N MET A 21 -18.17 3.59 6.68
CA MET A 21 -19.33 2.69 6.81
C MET A 21 -19.69 2.03 5.48
N GLN A 22 -19.66 2.78 4.37
CA GLN A 22 -19.85 2.19 3.04
C GLN A 22 -18.79 1.12 2.74
N LEU A 23 -17.54 1.34 3.15
CA LEU A 23 -16.46 0.37 2.95
C LEU A 23 -16.63 -0.86 3.85
N ALA A 24 -17.02 -0.68 5.11
CA ALA A 24 -17.32 -1.76 6.07
C ALA A 24 -18.41 -2.70 5.55
N ILE A 25 -19.54 -2.14 5.08
CA ILE A 25 -20.64 -2.90 4.47
C ILE A 25 -20.13 -3.70 3.27
N ARG A 26 -19.36 -3.08 2.38
CA ARG A 26 -18.82 -3.76 1.19
C ARG A 26 -17.81 -4.85 1.51
N CYS A 27 -17.11 -4.75 2.63
CA CYS A 27 -16.16 -5.75 3.07
C CYS A 27 -16.81 -6.81 3.96
N GLY A 28 -18.10 -6.70 4.29
CA GLY A 28 -18.81 -7.66 5.13
C GLY A 28 -18.40 -7.59 6.60
N PHE A 29 -18.10 -6.39 7.11
CA PHE A 29 -17.80 -6.19 8.51
C PHE A 29 -19.00 -6.56 9.39
N SER A 30 -18.71 -7.17 10.53
CA SER A 30 -19.70 -7.34 11.60
C SER A 30 -20.13 -5.98 12.18
N GLU A 31 -21.26 -5.94 12.88
CA GLU A 31 -21.78 -4.73 13.53
C GLU A 31 -20.72 -4.10 14.47
N ARG A 32 -20.17 -4.90 15.40
CA ARG A 32 -19.11 -4.44 16.32
C ARG A 32 -17.84 -3.95 15.61
N ALA A 33 -17.43 -4.63 14.52
CA ALA A 33 -16.27 -4.19 13.75
C ALA A 33 -16.55 -2.89 13.00
N SER A 34 -17.80 -2.68 12.55
CA SER A 34 -18.23 -1.44 11.91
C SER A 34 -18.25 -0.29 12.92
N GLU A 35 -18.78 -0.50 14.13
CA GLU A 35 -18.71 0.49 15.22
C GLU A 35 -17.26 0.86 15.55
N ARG A 36 -16.38 -0.13 15.70
CA ARG A 36 -14.94 0.11 15.95
C ARG A 36 -14.29 0.91 14.83
N LEU A 37 -14.62 0.61 13.57
CA LEU A 37 -14.11 1.38 12.42
C LEU A 37 -14.63 2.83 12.46
N ASP A 38 -15.91 3.03 12.75
CA ASP A 38 -16.52 4.37 12.88
C ASP A 38 -15.81 5.20 13.95
N ASP A 39 -15.64 4.63 15.15
CA ASP A 39 -14.94 5.26 16.27
C ASP A 39 -13.48 5.59 15.90
N THR A 40 -12.81 4.68 15.19
CA THR A 40 -11.42 4.86 14.74
C THR A 40 -11.30 6.06 13.80
N VAL A 41 -12.14 6.14 12.74
CA VAL A 41 -12.05 7.23 11.76
C VAL A 41 -12.53 8.56 12.36
N ALA A 42 -13.56 8.54 13.20
CA ALA A 42 -14.08 9.74 13.86
C ALA A 42 -13.05 10.33 14.83
N SER A 43 -12.43 9.48 15.66
CA SER A 43 -11.41 9.89 16.62
C SER A 43 -10.14 10.37 15.92
N ALA A 44 -9.70 9.69 14.86
CA ALA A 44 -8.58 10.14 14.04
C ALA A 44 -8.85 11.51 13.40
N ALA A 45 -10.03 11.72 12.82
CA ALA A 45 -10.40 13.01 12.24
C ALA A 45 -10.45 14.13 13.29
N ALA A 46 -10.98 13.84 14.49
CA ALA A 46 -11.00 14.79 15.59
C ALA A 46 -9.59 15.17 16.08
N CYS A 47 -8.66 14.20 16.15
CA CYS A 47 -7.26 14.46 16.48
C CYS A 47 -6.59 15.39 15.46
N LEU A 48 -6.87 15.20 14.17
CA LEU A 48 -6.37 16.05 13.08
C LEU A 48 -6.92 17.49 13.10
N LEU A 49 -7.95 17.76 13.90
CA LEU A 49 -8.55 19.09 14.09
C LEU A 49 -8.31 19.63 15.51
N SER A 50 -7.36 19.07 16.24
CA SER A 50 -7.17 19.38 17.66
C SER A 50 -6.66 20.80 17.90
N ARG A 51 -5.97 21.43 16.94
CA ARG A 51 -5.52 22.82 17.04
C ARG A 51 -6.19 23.71 15.98
N PRO A 52 -6.41 25.01 16.29
CA PRO A 52 -7.00 25.94 15.34
C PRO A 52 -6.18 26.07 14.05
N GLY A 53 -6.83 25.88 12.91
CA GLY A 53 -6.19 25.98 11.60
C GLY A 53 -5.46 24.71 11.14
N ASP A 54 -5.44 23.66 11.96
CA ASP A 54 -4.95 22.35 11.54
C ASP A 54 -5.76 21.83 10.35
N ARG A 55 -5.06 21.10 9.49
CA ARG A 55 -5.65 20.31 8.42
C ARG A 55 -4.92 18.98 8.35
N GLY A 56 -5.67 17.94 8.05
CA GLY A 56 -5.12 16.61 7.88
C GLY A 56 -5.78 15.86 6.74
N GLU A 57 -5.34 14.63 6.55
CA GLU A 57 -5.87 13.74 5.54
C GLU A 57 -6.14 12.38 6.16
N LEU A 58 -7.31 11.82 5.89
CA LEU A 58 -7.61 10.43 6.19
C LEU A 58 -7.68 9.63 4.89
N LEU A 59 -6.86 8.59 4.81
CA LEU A 59 -6.92 7.60 3.74
C LEU A 59 -7.41 6.27 4.29
N ILE A 60 -8.46 5.71 3.68
CA ILE A 60 -9.03 4.42 4.07
C ILE A 60 -9.02 3.44 2.90
N ARG A 61 -8.53 2.21 3.11
CA ARG A 61 -8.53 1.15 2.08
C ARG A 61 -8.72 -0.25 2.69
N PRO A 62 -9.36 -1.19 1.97
CA PRO A 62 -9.31 -2.60 2.32
C PRO A 62 -7.96 -3.19 1.94
N LEU A 63 -7.38 -4.00 2.83
CA LEU A 63 -6.14 -4.76 2.63
C LEU A 63 -6.44 -6.08 1.90
N ARG A 64 -6.63 -5.99 0.59
CA ARG A 64 -7.02 -7.14 -0.25
C ARG A 64 -5.85 -8.09 -0.51
N GLU A 65 -4.64 -7.58 -0.39
CA GLU A 65 -3.39 -8.33 -0.46
C GLU A 65 -3.24 -9.35 0.68
N GLU A 66 -3.99 -9.23 1.77
CA GLU A 66 -3.89 -10.12 2.95
C GLU A 66 -4.90 -11.26 2.95
N VAL A 67 -5.74 -11.36 1.93
CA VAL A 67 -6.84 -12.33 1.87
C VAL A 67 -6.85 -13.09 0.55
N SER A 68 -7.16 -14.38 0.65
CA SER A 68 -7.40 -15.27 -0.49
C SER A 68 -8.90 -15.57 -0.62
N GLY A 69 -9.39 -15.63 -1.86
CA GLY A 69 -10.77 -15.99 -2.15
C GLY A 69 -11.80 -14.95 -1.68
N LEU A 70 -12.81 -15.40 -0.94
CA LEU A 70 -13.97 -14.59 -0.53
C LEU A 70 -13.87 -14.04 0.90
N ALA A 71 -12.70 -14.15 1.55
CA ALA A 71 -12.54 -13.65 2.91
C ALA A 71 -12.65 -12.11 2.96
N ALA A 72 -13.32 -11.61 4.00
CA ALA A 72 -13.42 -10.19 4.28
C ALA A 72 -12.02 -9.62 4.57
N PRO A 73 -11.55 -8.59 3.86
CA PRO A 73 -10.26 -7.96 4.15
C PRO A 73 -10.37 -7.10 5.41
N ARG A 74 -9.22 -6.86 6.07
CA ARG A 74 -9.12 -5.79 7.07
C ARG A 74 -9.18 -4.42 6.39
N ILE A 75 -9.52 -3.38 7.15
CA ILE A 75 -9.51 -2.00 6.67
C ILE A 75 -8.35 -1.27 7.34
N GLU A 76 -7.50 -0.67 6.50
CA GLU A 76 -6.44 0.24 6.91
C GLU A 76 -6.94 1.68 6.88
N VAL A 77 -6.63 2.41 7.94
CA VAL A 77 -6.85 3.84 8.11
C VAL A 77 -5.49 4.51 8.32
N LEU A 78 -5.15 5.47 7.46
CA LEU A 78 -3.97 6.31 7.58
C LEU A 78 -4.41 7.73 7.89
N ALA A 79 -3.97 8.27 9.03
CA ALA A 79 -4.15 9.68 9.40
C ALA A 79 -2.84 10.42 9.18
N LEU A 80 -2.86 11.42 8.31
CA LEU A 80 -1.69 12.21 7.93
C LEU A 80 -1.90 13.66 8.35
N GLU A 81 -0.86 14.23 8.94
CA GLU A 81 -0.80 15.62 9.33
C GLU A 81 0.52 16.22 8.83
N ARG A 82 0.45 17.39 8.19
CA ARG A 82 1.62 18.11 7.67
C ARG A 82 1.96 19.26 8.61
N TYR A 83 3.25 19.54 8.75
CA TYR A 83 3.78 20.68 9.52
C TYR A 83 3.37 20.72 11.00
N ALA A 84 3.06 19.57 11.58
CA ALA A 84 2.71 19.50 13.00
C ALA A 84 3.96 19.59 13.88
N PRO A 85 3.94 20.44 14.92
CA PRO A 85 5.12 20.70 15.76
C PRO A 85 5.24 19.75 16.96
N ASP A 86 4.18 19.02 17.32
CA ASP A 86 4.19 18.10 18.46
C ASP A 86 4.68 16.70 18.08
N GLU A 87 4.56 15.74 19.01
CA GLU A 87 5.01 14.35 18.82
C GLU A 87 3.84 13.39 18.52
N GLY A 88 2.68 13.90 18.08
CA GLY A 88 1.54 13.08 17.67
C GLY A 88 0.79 12.43 18.83
N ALA A 89 0.87 13.00 20.04
CA ALA A 89 0.30 12.43 21.26
C ALA A 89 -1.21 12.16 21.15
N GLY A 90 -1.96 13.03 20.47
CA GLY A 90 -3.39 12.83 20.21
C GLY A 90 -3.66 11.57 19.39
N LEU A 91 -2.90 11.35 18.31
CA LEU A 91 -3.02 10.16 17.46
C LEU A 91 -2.55 8.89 18.19
N ALA A 92 -1.56 9.00 19.08
CA ALA A 92 -1.07 7.87 19.87
C ALA A 92 -2.17 7.25 20.78
N LEU A 93 -3.13 8.06 21.24
CA LEU A 93 -4.25 7.58 22.06
C LEU A 93 -5.21 6.65 21.32
N LEU A 94 -5.11 6.58 19.98
CA LEU A 94 -5.97 5.75 19.13
C LEU A 94 -5.49 4.29 19.04
N ALA A 95 -4.29 3.98 19.54
CA ALA A 95 -3.74 2.63 19.50
C ALA A 95 -4.70 1.53 20.00
N PRO A 96 -5.48 1.72 21.09
CA PRO A 96 -6.43 0.70 21.55
C PRO A 96 -7.61 0.42 20.61
N LEU A 97 -7.90 1.30 19.64
CA LEU A 97 -9.01 1.15 18.70
C LEU A 97 -8.64 0.23 17.51
N ALA A 98 -7.35 -0.04 17.31
CA ALA A 98 -6.84 -0.80 16.18
C ALA A 98 -6.22 -2.14 16.60
N GLU A 99 -6.30 -3.14 15.74
CA GLU A 99 -5.59 -4.41 15.91
C GLU A 99 -4.08 -4.22 15.70
N ALA A 100 -3.71 -3.43 14.69
CA ALA A 100 -2.34 -3.03 14.45
C ALA A 100 -2.27 -1.50 14.38
N PHE A 101 -1.34 -0.93 15.14
CA PHE A 101 -1.11 0.50 15.22
C PHE A 101 0.36 0.83 14.95
N THR A 102 0.62 1.91 14.21
CA THR A 102 1.96 2.46 14.05
C THR A 102 1.86 3.97 13.94
N LEU A 103 2.68 4.70 14.70
CA LEU A 103 2.77 6.15 14.60
C LEU A 103 4.21 6.50 14.18
N HIS A 104 4.33 7.30 13.13
CA HIS A 104 5.59 7.88 12.69
C HIS A 104 5.50 9.40 12.74
N CYS A 105 6.41 9.99 13.50
CA CYS A 105 6.50 11.43 13.68
C CYS A 105 7.81 11.92 13.08
N THR A 106 7.73 12.97 12.28
CA THR A 106 8.90 13.62 11.70
C THR A 106 8.91 15.05 12.21
N PRO A 107 9.85 15.42 13.11
CA PRO A 107 9.89 16.74 13.73
C PRO A 107 9.80 17.88 12.70
N GLY A 108 8.81 18.76 12.85
CA GLY A 108 8.57 19.90 11.96
C GLY A 108 7.94 19.56 10.60
N ARG A 109 7.78 18.28 10.26
CA ARG A 109 7.12 17.82 9.02
C ARG A 109 5.75 17.19 9.29
N GLY A 110 5.53 16.65 10.48
CA GLY A 110 4.24 16.20 10.99
C GLY A 110 4.15 14.69 11.23
N HIS A 111 2.93 14.15 11.16
CA HIS A 111 2.59 12.82 11.68
C HIS A 111 1.96 11.91 10.62
N ILE A 112 2.20 10.61 10.77
CA ILE A 112 1.53 9.54 10.03
C ILE A 112 1.14 8.47 11.03
N ALA A 113 -0.15 8.28 11.26
CA ALA A 113 -0.67 7.18 12.06
C ALA A 113 -1.34 6.15 11.16
N ARG A 114 -0.96 4.87 11.32
CA ARG A 114 -1.59 3.72 10.70
C ARG A 114 -2.38 2.96 11.73
N MET A 115 -3.63 2.67 11.39
CA MET A 115 -4.54 1.84 12.17
C MET A 115 -5.12 0.77 11.26
N VAL A 116 -5.17 -0.48 11.72
CA VAL A 116 -5.82 -1.57 11.00
C VAL A 116 -6.97 -2.11 11.83
N VAL A 117 -8.16 -2.16 11.24
CA VAL A 117 -9.38 -2.65 11.87
C VAL A 117 -9.81 -3.95 11.18
N PRO A 118 -9.94 -5.06 11.92
CA PRO A 118 -10.36 -6.34 11.36
C PRO A 118 -11.88 -6.38 11.13
N PRO A 119 -12.36 -7.21 10.17
CA PRO A 119 -13.80 -7.30 9.84
C PRO A 119 -14.65 -7.94 10.94
N SER A 120 -14.02 -8.69 11.85
CA SER A 120 -14.65 -9.29 13.02
C SER A 120 -13.57 -9.66 14.06
N GLU A 121 -13.97 -9.97 15.28
CA GLU A 121 -13.05 -10.43 16.34
C GLU A 121 -12.41 -11.79 16.04
N ARG A 122 -13.07 -12.61 15.20
CA ARG A 122 -12.58 -13.92 14.76
C ARG A 122 -12.03 -13.80 13.35
N PHE A 123 -10.98 -13.01 13.22
CA PHE A 123 -10.23 -12.86 11.97
C PHE A 123 -8.87 -13.53 12.11
N SER A 124 -8.45 -14.25 11.06
CA SER A 124 -7.09 -14.75 10.95
C SER A 124 -6.52 -14.23 9.64
N PRO A 125 -5.48 -13.37 9.67
CA PRO A 125 -4.81 -12.95 8.45
C PRO A 125 -4.17 -14.18 7.78
N VAL A 126 -4.07 -14.14 6.46
CA VAL A 126 -3.17 -15.06 5.74
C VAL A 126 -1.76 -14.55 5.96
N ALA A 127 -0.88 -15.41 6.50
CA ALA A 127 0.54 -15.08 6.55
C ALA A 127 1.05 -14.96 5.12
N ALA A 128 1.50 -13.77 4.75
CA ALA A 128 2.15 -13.51 3.48
C ALA A 128 3.63 -13.25 3.75
N ASP A 129 4.50 -13.74 2.85
CA ASP A 129 5.93 -13.42 2.86
C ASP A 129 6.20 -11.98 2.37
N ILE A 130 5.15 -11.15 2.32
CA ILE A 130 5.22 -9.77 1.86
C ILE A 130 4.37 -8.84 2.73
N ALA A 131 4.83 -7.59 2.83
CA ALA A 131 4.06 -6.49 3.35
C ALA A 131 3.91 -5.40 2.28
N VAL A 132 2.73 -4.81 2.18
CA VAL A 132 2.41 -3.84 1.12
C VAL A 132 1.75 -2.59 1.70
N GLY A 133 2.22 -1.45 1.23
CA GLY A 133 1.66 -0.13 1.49
C GLY A 133 1.35 0.56 0.19
N ALA A 134 0.23 1.26 0.11
CA ALA A 134 -0.06 2.07 -1.06
C ALA A 134 -0.80 3.35 -0.71
N ILE A 135 -0.40 4.42 -1.38
CA ILE A 135 -1.10 5.70 -1.43
C ILE A 135 -1.42 5.99 -2.89
N CYS A 136 -2.68 6.29 -3.17
CA CYS A 136 -3.23 6.61 -4.47
C CYS A 136 -4.04 7.90 -4.31
N VAL A 137 -3.51 9.01 -4.80
CA VAL A 137 -4.16 10.31 -4.72
C VAL A 137 -4.57 10.73 -6.12
N PRO A 138 -5.88 10.80 -6.42
CA PRO A 138 -6.35 11.37 -7.67
C PRO A 138 -6.13 12.88 -7.65
N ARG A 139 -6.12 13.50 -8.83
CA ARG A 139 -6.13 14.95 -8.99
C ARG A 139 -7.19 15.61 -8.10
N ALA A 140 -6.85 16.76 -7.55
CA ALA A 140 -7.78 17.55 -6.76
C ALA A 140 -9.08 17.80 -7.55
N GLN A 141 -10.22 17.66 -6.87
CA GLN A 141 -11.59 17.78 -7.43
C GLN A 141 -12.13 16.58 -8.21
N GLU A 142 -11.35 15.51 -8.41
CA GLU A 142 -11.88 14.27 -8.96
C GLU A 142 -12.49 13.38 -7.88
N VAL A 143 -13.77 13.01 -8.08
CA VAL A 143 -14.50 12.06 -7.22
C VAL A 143 -14.22 10.60 -7.65
N THR A 144 -13.35 10.40 -8.63
CA THR A 144 -13.16 9.11 -9.28
C THR A 144 -12.35 8.16 -8.39
N ARG A 145 -12.95 7.00 -8.13
CA ARG A 145 -12.36 5.91 -7.36
C ARG A 145 -11.21 5.30 -8.18
N CYS A 146 -9.96 5.56 -7.83
CA CYS A 146 -8.82 4.94 -8.52
C CYS A 146 -8.21 3.82 -7.67
N GLN A 147 -8.01 2.66 -8.30
CA GLN A 147 -7.15 1.57 -7.82
C GLN A 147 -6.16 1.28 -8.93
N PRO A 148 -5.16 2.16 -9.10
CA PRO A 148 -4.22 2.08 -10.22
C PRO A 148 -3.25 0.91 -10.06
N TRP A 149 -3.34 0.10 -9.02
CA TRP A 149 -2.43 -1.02 -8.80
C TRP A 149 -3.17 -2.26 -8.34
N HIS A 150 -2.58 -3.42 -8.60
CA HIS A 150 -3.08 -4.70 -8.10
C HIS A 150 -1.93 -5.68 -7.87
N ILE A 151 -2.20 -6.66 -6.99
CA ILE A 151 -1.33 -7.82 -6.78
C ILE A 151 -2.08 -9.06 -7.25
N GLU A 152 -1.40 -9.86 -8.06
CA GLU A 152 -1.85 -11.19 -8.46
C GLU A 152 -0.89 -12.23 -7.87
N PHE A 153 -1.38 -13.03 -6.92
CA PHE A 153 -0.59 -14.10 -6.32
C PHE A 153 -0.48 -15.31 -7.25
N MET A 154 0.74 -15.84 -7.38
CA MET A 154 1.11 -16.97 -8.22
C MET A 154 1.75 -18.07 -7.35
N PRO A 155 0.98 -19.07 -6.91
CA PRO A 155 1.52 -20.16 -6.09
C PRO A 155 2.68 -20.91 -6.78
N PRO A 156 3.68 -21.42 -6.03
CA PRO A 156 3.70 -21.52 -4.57
C PRO A 156 4.28 -20.31 -3.80
N GLY A 157 4.80 -19.28 -4.47
CA GLY A 157 5.43 -18.13 -3.78
C GLY A 157 5.75 -16.91 -4.66
N GLY A 158 5.29 -16.92 -5.91
CA GLY A 158 5.42 -15.78 -6.82
C GLY A 158 4.24 -14.84 -6.70
N PHE A 159 4.40 -13.59 -7.12
CA PHE A 159 3.29 -12.67 -7.35
C PHE A 159 3.68 -11.60 -8.36
N ASN A 160 2.69 -11.10 -9.09
CA ASN A 160 2.84 -9.94 -9.94
C ASN A 160 2.28 -8.72 -9.20
N LEU A 161 3.11 -7.71 -8.98
CA LEU A 161 2.69 -6.38 -8.60
C LEU A 161 2.63 -5.51 -9.86
N THR A 162 1.44 -5.07 -10.22
CA THR A 162 1.23 -4.20 -11.37
C THR A 162 0.74 -2.83 -10.91
N LEU A 163 1.41 -1.77 -11.39
CA LEU A 163 0.98 -0.38 -11.29
C LEU A 163 0.64 0.13 -12.70
N LEU A 164 -0.53 0.74 -12.83
CA LEU A 164 -1.15 1.25 -14.03
C LEU A 164 -1.65 2.66 -13.76
N HIS A 165 -1.15 3.64 -14.49
CA HIS A 165 -1.58 5.02 -14.37
C HIS A 165 -2.02 5.53 -15.73
N GLY A 166 -3.33 5.77 -15.88
CA GLY A 166 -3.86 6.40 -17.08
C GLY A 166 -3.39 7.85 -17.14
N LEU A 167 -2.83 8.25 -18.27
CA LEU A 167 -2.56 9.65 -18.57
C LEU A 167 -3.89 10.34 -18.88
N GLY A 168 -4.10 11.52 -18.27
CA GLY A 168 -5.38 12.22 -18.31
C GLY A 168 -6.24 12.00 -17.06
N HIS A 169 -7.49 12.46 -17.10
CA HIS A 169 -8.34 12.57 -15.91
C HIS A 169 -9.77 12.04 -16.11
N GLY A 170 -10.43 11.72 -15.00
CA GLY A 170 -11.86 11.43 -14.98
C GLY A 170 -12.26 10.04 -15.50
N PRO A 171 -13.52 9.87 -15.92
CA PRO A 171 -14.10 8.57 -16.25
C PRO A 171 -13.38 7.82 -17.38
N ASP A 172 -12.82 8.52 -18.36
CA ASP A 172 -12.16 7.89 -19.51
C ASP A 172 -10.83 7.25 -19.09
N ALA A 173 -10.01 7.97 -18.32
CA ALA A 173 -8.80 7.43 -17.70
C ALA A 173 -9.12 6.23 -16.79
N HIS A 174 -10.24 6.28 -16.06
CA HIS A 174 -10.70 5.16 -15.25
C HIS A 174 -11.11 3.93 -16.08
N GLN A 175 -11.84 4.12 -17.17
CA GLN A 175 -12.22 3.03 -18.08
C GLN A 175 -10.98 2.40 -18.73
N LEU A 176 -10.03 3.24 -19.14
CA LEU A 176 -8.80 2.82 -19.78
C LEU A 176 -7.92 2.00 -18.83
N THR A 177 -7.67 2.51 -17.62
CA THR A 177 -6.94 1.77 -16.57
C THR A 177 -7.67 0.48 -16.19
N THR A 178 -9.00 0.48 -16.12
CA THR A 178 -9.78 -0.74 -15.87
C THR A 178 -9.63 -1.78 -16.98
N ALA A 179 -9.58 -1.36 -18.25
CA ALA A 179 -9.30 -2.25 -19.37
C ALA A 179 -7.88 -2.81 -19.29
N ALA A 180 -6.89 -1.97 -18.98
CA ALA A 180 -5.51 -2.37 -18.79
C ALA A 180 -5.33 -3.39 -17.65
N HIS A 181 -6.01 -3.17 -16.51
CA HIS A 181 -6.01 -4.11 -15.38
C HIS A 181 -6.56 -5.48 -15.78
N ARG A 182 -7.65 -5.51 -16.55
CA ARG A 182 -8.23 -6.77 -17.05
C ARG A 182 -7.27 -7.50 -17.99
N ALA A 183 -6.58 -6.77 -18.87
CA ALA A 183 -5.60 -7.36 -19.77
C ALA A 183 -4.39 -7.92 -19.00
N ALA A 184 -3.89 -7.18 -18.01
CA ALA A 184 -2.80 -7.62 -17.15
C ALA A 184 -3.16 -8.89 -16.36
N GLY A 185 -4.31 -8.89 -15.67
CA GLY A 185 -4.75 -10.05 -14.88
C GLY A 185 -5.17 -11.27 -15.72
N ALA A 186 -5.35 -11.13 -17.04
CA ALA A 186 -5.56 -12.27 -17.93
C ALA A 186 -4.24 -12.98 -18.31
N CYS A 187 -3.09 -12.46 -17.89
CA CYS A 187 -1.79 -12.96 -18.32
C CYS A 187 -1.25 -14.11 -17.47
N GLY A 188 -1.74 -14.30 -16.24
CA GLY A 188 -1.22 -15.31 -15.31
C GLY A 188 0.29 -15.18 -15.09
N ALA A 189 1.01 -16.31 -15.10
CA ALA A 189 2.46 -16.37 -14.86
C ALA A 189 3.35 -15.90 -16.03
N ALA A 190 2.86 -15.00 -16.88
CA ALA A 190 3.68 -14.41 -17.93
C ALA A 190 4.74 -13.46 -17.34
N THR A 191 5.87 -13.30 -18.03
CA THR A 191 6.93 -12.36 -17.63
C THR A 191 6.43 -10.90 -17.70
N PRO A 192 6.99 -9.96 -16.93
CA PRO A 192 6.62 -8.54 -16.97
C PRO A 192 6.58 -7.92 -18.37
N ALA A 193 7.57 -8.23 -19.22
CA ALA A 193 7.63 -7.72 -20.59
C ALA A 193 6.45 -8.21 -21.46
N ILE A 194 6.06 -9.48 -21.30
CA ILE A 194 4.91 -10.06 -22.00
C ILE A 194 3.60 -9.43 -21.49
N ILE A 195 3.47 -9.22 -20.17
CA ILE A 195 2.30 -8.55 -19.60
C ILE A 195 2.18 -7.14 -20.19
N ALA A 196 3.29 -6.40 -20.24
CA ALA A 196 3.32 -5.06 -20.82
C ALA A 196 2.90 -5.03 -22.30
N GLU A 197 3.40 -5.96 -23.11
CA GLU A 197 3.01 -6.09 -24.51
C GLU A 197 1.52 -6.41 -24.67
N ARG A 198 0.99 -7.31 -23.84
CA ARG A 198 -0.41 -7.72 -23.89
C ARG A 198 -1.36 -6.59 -23.49
N VAL A 199 -1.00 -5.84 -22.44
CA VAL A 199 -1.75 -4.64 -22.06
C VAL A 199 -1.76 -3.65 -23.22
N ARG A 200 -0.59 -3.35 -23.81
CA ARG A 200 -0.49 -2.43 -24.96
C ARG A 200 -1.36 -2.88 -26.13
N SER A 201 -1.29 -4.16 -26.48
CA SER A 201 -2.08 -4.76 -27.55
C SER A 201 -3.59 -4.68 -27.28
N ALA A 202 -4.01 -4.86 -26.02
CA ALA A 202 -5.42 -4.80 -25.63
C ALA A 202 -6.00 -3.38 -25.65
N LEU A 203 -5.19 -2.36 -25.38
CA LEU A 203 -5.60 -0.95 -25.43
C LEU A 203 -5.65 -0.39 -26.86
N GLY A 204 -4.86 -0.98 -27.78
CA GLY A 204 -4.79 -0.57 -29.17
C GLY A 204 -3.86 0.63 -29.42
N SER A 205 -3.59 0.91 -30.70
CA SER A 205 -2.54 1.85 -31.13
C SER A 205 -2.75 3.30 -30.68
N ASN A 206 -3.97 3.71 -30.33
CA ASN A 206 -4.29 5.12 -30.07
C ASN A 206 -4.40 5.47 -28.59
N LEU A 207 -4.53 4.47 -27.71
CA LEU A 207 -4.82 4.68 -26.28
C LEU A 207 -3.75 4.09 -25.37
N HIS A 208 -2.82 3.30 -25.91
CA HIS A 208 -1.75 2.72 -25.12
C HIS A 208 -0.72 3.76 -24.67
N GLU A 209 -0.53 4.83 -25.44
CA GLU A 209 0.34 5.95 -25.07
C GLU A 209 -0.25 6.72 -23.88
N ASP A 210 -1.56 6.64 -23.67
CA ASP A 210 -2.29 7.25 -22.56
C ASP A 210 -2.30 6.36 -21.30
N VAL A 211 -1.43 5.34 -21.21
CA VAL A 211 -1.29 4.51 -20.01
C VAL A 211 0.17 4.25 -19.68
N ALA A 212 0.58 4.73 -18.53
CA ALA A 212 1.78 4.31 -17.84
C ALA A 212 1.58 2.92 -17.22
N LEU A 213 2.53 2.01 -17.41
CA LEU A 213 2.46 0.65 -16.89
C LEU A 213 3.81 0.24 -16.30
N GLY A 214 3.79 -0.31 -15.10
CA GLY A 214 4.90 -0.99 -14.47
C GLY A 214 4.44 -2.33 -13.92
N VAL A 215 5.16 -3.38 -14.25
CA VAL A 215 4.90 -4.74 -13.78
C VAL A 215 6.17 -5.25 -13.13
N ALA A 216 6.06 -5.67 -11.88
CA ALA A 216 7.09 -6.40 -11.18
C ALA A 216 6.59 -7.82 -10.91
N THR A 217 7.33 -8.83 -11.36
CA THR A 217 7.18 -10.21 -10.92
C THR A 217 8.17 -10.46 -9.81
N LEU A 218 7.68 -10.86 -8.64
CA LEU A 218 8.46 -11.11 -7.44
C LEU A 218 8.28 -12.57 -7.04
N ASP A 219 9.38 -13.23 -6.71
CA ASP A 219 9.42 -14.60 -6.23
C ASP A 219 10.14 -14.60 -4.87
N THR A 220 9.38 -14.80 -3.79
CA THR A 220 9.93 -14.81 -2.43
C THR A 220 10.68 -16.09 -2.10
N GLN A 221 10.43 -17.18 -2.84
CA GLN A 221 11.11 -18.46 -2.61
C GLN A 221 12.42 -18.53 -3.41
N GLY A 222 12.42 -17.94 -4.61
CA GLY A 222 13.59 -17.82 -5.48
C GLY A 222 14.45 -16.59 -5.22
N ASP A 223 14.08 -15.73 -4.25
CA ASP A 223 14.72 -14.44 -3.95
C ASP A 223 14.94 -13.59 -5.21
N HIS A 224 13.90 -13.42 -6.00
CA HIS A 224 14.04 -12.88 -7.35
C HIS A 224 13.00 -11.84 -7.70
N LEU A 225 13.42 -10.78 -8.40
CA LEU A 225 12.56 -9.73 -8.91
C LEU A 225 12.90 -9.43 -10.37
N CYS A 226 11.87 -9.49 -11.22
CA CYS A 226 11.90 -9.00 -12.59
C CYS A 226 10.93 -7.81 -12.69
N PHE A 227 11.38 -6.69 -13.25
CA PHE A 227 10.56 -5.52 -13.47
C PHE A 227 10.58 -5.12 -14.95
N ALA A 228 9.44 -4.67 -15.45
CA ALA A 228 9.32 -4.00 -16.73
C ALA A 228 8.33 -2.83 -16.59
N GLY A 229 8.70 -1.63 -17.06
CA GLY A 229 7.81 -0.47 -17.01
C GLY A 229 8.03 0.56 -18.11
N GLY A 230 7.03 1.42 -18.32
CA GLY A 230 6.99 2.47 -19.33
C GLY A 230 5.94 3.55 -18.99
N GLY A 231 5.92 4.62 -19.79
CA GLY A 231 4.92 5.70 -19.69
C GLY A 231 4.99 6.55 -18.41
N GLY A 232 6.15 6.63 -17.74
CA GLY A 232 6.34 7.48 -16.54
C GLY A 232 6.30 6.73 -15.20
N ILE A 233 6.15 5.41 -15.22
CA ILE A 233 6.31 4.58 -14.02
C ILE A 233 7.78 4.49 -13.66
N ARG A 234 8.07 4.79 -12.39
CA ARG A 234 9.39 4.73 -11.77
C ARG A 234 9.44 3.59 -10.78
N ALA A 235 10.62 2.99 -10.62
CA ALA A 235 10.86 1.98 -9.60
C ALA A 235 12.14 2.26 -8.82
N LEU A 236 12.09 2.08 -7.50
CA LEU A 236 13.26 1.94 -6.64
C LEU A 236 13.26 0.50 -6.11
N ILE A 237 14.33 -0.23 -6.39
CA ILE A 237 14.54 -1.57 -5.85
C ILE A 237 15.73 -1.50 -4.91
N ASP A 238 15.50 -1.84 -3.66
CA ASP A 238 16.44 -1.67 -2.59
C ASP A 238 16.64 -3.00 -1.87
N THR A 239 17.85 -3.53 -1.90
CA THR A 239 18.24 -4.83 -1.35
C THR A 239 19.44 -4.66 -0.42
N PRO A 240 19.73 -5.61 0.50
CA PRO A 240 20.88 -5.56 1.40
C PRO A 240 22.19 -5.07 0.77
N ASP A 241 22.43 -5.43 -0.49
CA ASP A 241 23.68 -5.16 -1.19
C ASP A 241 23.59 -4.00 -2.18
N THR A 242 22.41 -3.63 -2.68
CA THR A 242 22.28 -2.64 -3.75
C THR A 242 20.98 -1.85 -3.70
N GLU A 243 21.09 -0.58 -4.09
CA GLU A 243 19.97 0.30 -4.40
C GLU A 243 19.94 0.56 -5.91
N ARG A 244 18.79 0.39 -6.56
CA ARG A 244 18.64 0.58 -8.00
C ARG A 244 17.39 1.40 -8.32
N TYR A 245 17.62 2.55 -8.96
CA TYR A 245 16.57 3.36 -9.56
C TYR A 245 16.37 2.96 -11.02
N VAL A 246 15.14 2.58 -11.37
CA VAL A 246 14.72 2.31 -12.73
C VAL A 246 13.92 3.51 -13.21
N GLN A 247 14.53 4.27 -14.11
CA GLN A 247 13.89 5.42 -14.73
C GLN A 247 13.00 4.99 -15.91
N PRO A 248 11.95 5.75 -16.23
CA PRO A 248 11.13 5.50 -17.40
C PRO A 248 11.99 5.60 -18.65
N SER A 249 11.64 4.82 -19.67
CA SER A 249 12.28 4.94 -20.98
C SER A 249 12.07 6.36 -21.53
N ALA A 250 13.10 6.91 -22.16
CA ALA A 250 13.02 8.18 -22.88
C ALA A 250 12.07 8.13 -24.10
N SER A 251 11.82 6.93 -24.64
CA SER A 251 10.75 6.71 -25.61
C SER A 251 9.41 6.54 -24.88
N PRO A 252 8.34 7.26 -25.28
CA PRO A 252 6.99 7.10 -24.73
C PRO A 252 6.49 5.65 -24.73
N ASN A 253 6.93 4.87 -25.72
CA ASN A 253 6.54 3.47 -25.92
C ASN A 253 7.62 2.47 -25.47
N GLY A 254 8.77 2.97 -25.01
CA GLY A 254 9.85 2.09 -24.58
C GLY A 254 9.54 1.49 -23.22
N VAL A 255 9.94 0.23 -23.06
CA VAL A 255 9.86 -0.50 -21.81
C VAL A 255 11.28 -0.61 -21.26
N THR A 256 11.50 -0.05 -20.08
CA THR A 256 12.72 -0.30 -19.31
C THR A 256 12.49 -1.53 -18.46
N GLY A 257 13.46 -2.45 -18.42
CA GLY A 257 13.39 -3.62 -17.57
C GLY A 257 14.64 -3.82 -16.75
N THR A 258 14.50 -4.49 -15.61
CA THR A 258 15.63 -4.95 -14.79
C THR A 258 15.28 -6.26 -14.12
N GLU A 259 16.30 -7.05 -13.85
CA GLU A 259 16.22 -8.31 -13.15
C GLU A 259 17.29 -8.31 -12.06
N MET A 260 16.94 -8.77 -10.85
CA MET A 260 17.86 -8.80 -9.71
C MET A 260 17.41 -9.75 -8.61
N GLN A 261 18.36 -10.09 -7.74
CA GLN A 261 18.07 -10.76 -6.48
C GLN A 261 17.22 -9.86 -5.58
N TRP A 262 16.24 -10.44 -4.89
CA TRP A 262 15.30 -9.76 -4.00
C TRP A 262 15.07 -10.58 -2.73
N PRO A 263 16.12 -10.77 -1.92
CA PRO A 263 16.04 -11.57 -0.69
C PRO A 263 15.14 -10.93 0.36
N ALA A 264 14.78 -11.69 1.39
CA ALA A 264 14.04 -11.17 2.55
C ALA A 264 14.68 -9.89 3.11
N GLY A 265 13.84 -8.91 3.45
CA GLY A 265 14.24 -7.56 3.84
C GLY A 265 14.39 -6.58 2.67
N SER A 266 14.30 -7.04 1.42
CA SER A 266 14.33 -6.16 0.24
C SER A 266 13.02 -5.40 0.07
N LEU A 267 13.13 -4.19 -0.48
CA LEU A 267 12.06 -3.23 -0.70
C LEU A 267 11.93 -2.94 -2.20
N LEU A 268 10.70 -2.87 -2.69
CA LEU A 268 10.33 -2.35 -4.00
C LEU A 268 9.39 -1.16 -3.79
N VAL A 269 9.73 0.00 -4.36
CA VAL A 269 8.85 1.15 -4.45
C VAL A 269 8.51 1.38 -5.91
N LEU A 270 7.23 1.30 -6.28
CA LEU A 270 6.71 1.71 -7.57
C LEU A 270 5.97 3.03 -7.41
N TYR A 271 6.21 4.00 -8.28
CA TYR A 271 5.54 5.28 -8.18
C TYR A 271 5.39 6.00 -9.52
N CYS A 272 4.40 6.91 -9.57
CA CYS A 272 4.10 7.78 -10.69
C CYS A 272 3.37 9.05 -10.23
N GLY A 273 3.24 10.01 -11.13
CA GLY A 273 2.63 11.32 -10.87
C GLY A 273 3.62 12.34 -10.31
N ASP A 274 3.11 13.29 -9.54
CA ASP A 274 3.79 14.51 -9.08
C ASP A 274 4.69 14.29 -7.85
N LEU A 275 5.34 13.11 -7.77
CA LEU A 275 6.39 12.88 -6.78
C LEU A 275 7.65 13.60 -7.25
N ASP A 276 8.14 14.52 -6.42
CA ASP A 276 9.33 15.35 -6.64
C ASP A 276 10.53 14.46 -6.99
N GLU A 277 11.06 14.65 -8.19
CA GLU A 277 12.15 13.83 -8.74
C GLU A 277 13.52 14.26 -8.21
N ASP A 278 13.65 15.54 -7.84
CA ASP A 278 14.91 16.13 -7.38
C ASP A 278 15.08 15.95 -5.86
N ALA A 279 13.98 15.68 -5.16
CA ALA A 279 14.01 15.42 -3.75
C ALA A 279 14.63 14.05 -3.48
N ARG A 280 15.72 14.06 -2.72
CA ARG A 280 16.36 12.84 -2.23
C ARG A 280 15.35 12.09 -1.36
N LEU A 281 14.90 10.93 -1.84
CA LEU A 281 14.04 10.02 -1.09
C LEU A 281 14.64 9.74 0.30
N PRO A 282 13.82 9.37 1.31
CA PRO A 282 14.33 9.00 2.62
C PRO A 282 15.44 7.94 2.48
N ASP A 283 16.43 7.97 3.35
CA ASP A 283 17.50 6.99 3.28
C ASP A 283 16.96 5.56 3.43
N ARG A 284 17.72 4.62 2.85
CA ARG A 284 17.45 3.19 2.89
C ARG A 284 17.18 2.69 4.31
N GLU A 285 17.93 3.17 5.30
CA GLU A 285 17.78 2.76 6.70
C GLU A 285 16.40 3.14 7.26
N THR A 286 15.92 4.35 6.96
CA THR A 286 14.59 4.80 7.34
C THR A 286 13.52 3.94 6.68
N LEU A 287 13.56 3.77 5.35
CA LEU A 287 12.52 3.01 4.65
C LEU A 287 12.49 1.52 5.07
N ALA A 288 13.65 0.92 5.35
CA ALA A 288 13.75 -0.48 5.74
C ALA A 288 13.06 -0.77 7.09
N THR A 289 13.06 0.19 8.02
CA THR A 289 12.49 0.02 9.38
C THR A 289 10.99 0.32 9.46
N LEU A 290 10.45 1.08 8.50
CA LEU A 290 9.05 1.47 8.49
C LEU A 290 8.17 0.38 7.91
N HIS A 291 6.94 0.23 8.42
CA HIS A 291 5.94 -0.57 7.73
C HIS A 291 5.71 0.01 6.31
N PRO A 292 5.57 -0.81 5.24
CA PRO A 292 5.41 -0.31 3.87
C PRO A 292 4.31 0.74 3.70
N ALA A 293 3.20 0.62 4.41
CA ALA A 293 2.13 1.64 4.42
C ALA A 293 2.58 3.00 5.00
N ILE A 294 3.41 2.99 6.04
CA ILE A 294 4.02 4.22 6.59
C ILE A 294 5.06 4.76 5.61
N ALA A 295 5.88 3.91 4.99
CA ALA A 295 6.83 4.34 3.97
C ALA A 295 6.14 5.00 2.76
N ALA A 296 5.06 4.40 2.25
CA ALA A 296 4.25 4.97 1.17
C ALA A 296 3.62 6.32 1.58
N ALA A 297 3.08 6.40 2.80
CA ALA A 297 2.53 7.63 3.36
C ALA A 297 3.59 8.72 3.58
N LEU A 298 4.81 8.34 3.97
CA LEU A 298 5.94 9.25 4.13
C LEU A 298 6.36 9.81 2.77
N LEU A 299 6.52 8.95 1.77
CA LEU A 299 6.83 9.36 0.41
C LEU A 299 5.77 10.33 -0.14
N TYR A 300 4.49 10.01 0.03
CA TYR A 300 3.39 10.89 -0.35
C TYR A 300 3.41 12.23 0.41
N ARG A 301 3.48 12.19 1.74
CA ARG A 301 3.42 13.39 2.58
C ARG A 301 4.61 14.30 2.33
N ASP A 302 5.81 13.76 2.16
CA ASP A 302 7.01 14.58 2.16
C ASP A 302 7.50 15.00 0.78
N PHE A 303 7.10 14.26 -0.25
CA PHE A 303 7.68 14.39 -1.60
C PHE A 303 6.63 14.57 -2.70
N MET A 304 5.34 14.39 -2.44
CA MET A 304 4.30 14.76 -3.39
C MET A 304 3.92 16.23 -3.21
N ALA A 305 3.71 16.94 -4.32
CA ALA A 305 3.12 18.27 -4.28
C ALA A 305 1.80 18.25 -3.50
N VAL A 306 1.50 19.31 -2.75
CA VAL A 306 0.34 19.38 -1.84
C VAL A 306 -0.99 19.12 -2.56
N ASP A 307 -1.12 19.62 -3.79
CA ASP A 307 -2.28 19.43 -4.66
C ASP A 307 -1.97 18.45 -5.82
N GLY A 308 -0.86 17.74 -5.72
CA GLY A 308 -0.40 16.79 -6.73
C GLY A 308 -1.23 15.52 -6.76
N GLU A 309 -1.16 14.84 -7.90
CA GLU A 309 -1.71 13.50 -8.06
C GLU A 309 -0.59 12.47 -8.16
N GLY A 310 -0.91 11.23 -7.82
CA GLY A 310 0.03 10.16 -8.07
C GLY A 310 -0.29 8.90 -7.31
N THR A 311 0.57 7.93 -7.48
CA THR A 311 0.50 6.67 -6.75
C THR A 311 1.88 6.27 -6.30
N VAL A 312 1.97 5.80 -5.07
CA VAL A 312 3.14 5.19 -4.48
C VAL A 312 2.72 3.84 -3.93
N VAL A 313 3.37 2.76 -4.38
CA VAL A 313 3.22 1.41 -3.84
C VAL A 313 4.56 0.96 -3.32
N VAL A 314 4.60 0.56 -2.06
CA VAL A 314 5.78 0.03 -1.39
C VAL A 314 5.49 -1.43 -1.06
N CYS A 315 6.36 -2.33 -1.50
CA CYS A 315 6.30 -3.76 -1.22
C CYS A 315 7.61 -4.19 -0.56
N ARG A 316 7.52 -4.97 0.51
CA ARG A 316 8.69 -5.54 1.18
C ARG A 316 8.57 -7.05 1.21
N HIS A 317 9.69 -7.73 0.95
CA HIS A 317 9.84 -9.15 1.21
C HIS A 317 10.02 -9.33 2.72
N GLU A 318 9.02 -9.88 3.40
CA GLU A 318 9.11 -10.19 4.83
C GLU A 318 9.83 -11.52 5.03
N ALA A 319 10.69 -11.62 6.03
CA ALA A 319 11.26 -12.91 6.39
C ALA A 319 10.13 -13.82 6.88
N ALA A 320 10.02 -15.04 6.34
CA ALA A 320 9.04 -16.01 6.79
C ALA A 320 9.06 -16.13 8.31
N ALA A 321 7.91 -15.90 8.95
CA ALA A 321 7.78 -16.02 10.39
C ALA A 321 8.13 -17.46 10.77
N ARG A 322 9.30 -17.66 11.40
CA ARG A 322 9.71 -18.98 11.91
C ARG A 322 8.61 -19.44 12.87
N THR A 323 7.83 -20.44 12.45
CA THR A 323 6.85 -21.08 13.32
C THR A 323 7.65 -21.82 14.39
N VAL A 324 7.83 -21.19 15.56
CA VAL A 324 8.39 -21.86 16.72
C VAL A 324 7.33 -22.87 17.17
N SER A 325 7.47 -24.10 16.67
CA SER A 325 6.68 -25.23 17.16
C SER A 325 7.13 -25.50 18.60
N SER A 326 6.38 -24.98 19.57
CA SER A 326 6.56 -25.28 20.98
C SER A 326 6.09 -26.72 21.24
N THR A 327 6.96 -27.69 20.95
CA THR A 327 6.83 -29.03 21.52
C THR A 327 7.37 -29.01 22.93
N THR A 328 6.52 -28.61 23.89
CA THR A 328 6.73 -28.87 25.31
C THR A 328 6.61 -30.38 25.53
N SER A 329 7.73 -31.10 25.41
CA SER A 329 7.85 -32.47 25.93
C SER A 329 8.21 -32.38 27.41
N ALA A 330 7.19 -32.37 28.26
CA ALA A 330 7.34 -32.64 29.68
C ALA A 330 6.97 -34.11 29.92
N ALA A 331 7.98 -34.97 29.99
CA ALA A 331 7.87 -36.28 30.63
C ALA A 331 8.99 -36.37 31.67
N GLN A 332 8.61 -36.10 32.92
CA GLN A 332 9.38 -36.44 34.11
C GLN A 332 9.46 -37.97 34.22
N ASP A 333 10.65 -38.53 34.03
CA ASP A 333 10.97 -39.86 34.55
C ASP A 333 11.55 -39.70 35.97
N VAL A 334 10.68 -39.92 36.96
CA VAL A 334 11.05 -40.20 38.35
C VAL A 334 10.76 -41.68 38.60
N ARG A 335 11.81 -42.51 38.62
CA ARG A 335 11.83 -43.84 39.28
C ARG A 335 13.24 -44.05 39.84
N LEU A 336 13.42 -43.78 41.13
CA LEU A 336 13.43 -44.76 42.22
C LEU A 336 14.74 -45.57 42.24
N GLU A 337 15.66 -45.11 43.11
CA GLU A 337 16.75 -45.90 43.67
C GLU A 337 16.17 -47.06 44.48
N GLU A 338 16.52 -48.30 44.12
CA GLU A 338 16.57 -49.42 45.05
C GLU A 338 17.77 -50.33 44.68
N ASN A 339 18.64 -50.52 45.69
CA ASN A 339 19.80 -51.42 45.84
C ASN A 339 21.10 -51.13 45.07
#